data_AF-A0A420BIX4-F1
#
_entry.id   AF-A0A420BIX4-F1
#
_cell.length_a   1.000
_cell.length_b   1.000
_cell.length_c   1.000
_cell.angle_alpha   90.00
_cell.angle_beta   90.00
_cell.angle_gamma   90.00
#
_symmetry.space_group_name_H-M   'P 1'
#
loop_
_entity.id
_entity.type
_entity.pdbx_description
1 polymer ?
#
loop_
_entity_poly.entity_id
_entity_poly.type
_entity_poly.pdbx_seq_one_letter_code
_entity_poly.pdbx_strand_id
1 'polypeptide(L)'
;MFNIFRKKHRKLENWEKTTLQQVFDLLGDGYAHYIEQLGFIDEVGINRSDIPNLINCKYSVPFYKEFENELIEDFKVEGLIIGDLYKMRDVEVVLYFSDNIFIGYSTNLQVGSFQFNCQKIDISKARKKFWGDEGSSIVKRFLTKKELKSINIGDIYISNINGKDYYHLKELEDGDFLGFDQVGNFFILTHDPFEIRKIDRKSVADFLL
;
A
#
# COMPACT_ATOMS: atom_id res chain seq x y z
N MET A 1 5.91 -21.95 -28.18
CA MET A 1 5.13 -22.76 -27.22
C MET A 1 4.20 -21.84 -26.47
N PHE A 2 2.90 -21.97 -26.71
CA PHE A 2 1.87 -21.11 -26.14
C PHE A 2 1.61 -21.52 -24.68
N ASN A 3 1.85 -20.63 -23.73
CA ASN A 3 1.45 -20.82 -22.32
C ASN A 3 -0.06 -20.59 -22.21
N ILE A 4 -0.81 -21.63 -22.54
CA ILE A 4 -2.26 -21.73 -22.50
C ILE A 4 -2.69 -21.76 -21.01
N PHE A 5 -3.24 -20.63 -20.55
CA PHE A 5 -4.00 -20.41 -19.31
C PHE A 5 -3.43 -20.97 -17.99
N ARG A 6 -2.48 -20.25 -17.37
CA ARG A 6 -2.36 -20.33 -15.90
C ARG A 6 -3.68 -19.87 -15.30
N LYS A 7 -4.35 -20.72 -14.51
CA LYS A 7 -5.54 -20.36 -13.75
C LYS A 7 -5.24 -19.11 -12.93
N LYS A 8 -5.88 -17.99 -13.29
CA LYS A 8 -5.72 -16.69 -12.63
C LYS A 8 -6.42 -16.63 -11.28
N HIS A 9 -7.13 -17.70 -10.92
CA HIS A 9 -7.94 -17.84 -9.73
C HIS A 9 -7.83 -19.24 -9.13
N ARG A 10 -7.91 -19.32 -7.81
CA ARG A 10 -8.02 -20.57 -7.05
C ARG A 10 -8.74 -20.32 -5.72
N LYS A 11 -9.14 -21.38 -5.03
CA LYS A 11 -9.58 -21.26 -3.64
C LYS A 11 -8.42 -20.86 -2.75
N LEU A 12 -8.70 -20.10 -1.69
CA LEU A 12 -7.73 -19.89 -0.61
C LEU A 12 -7.49 -21.23 0.09
N GLU A 13 -6.25 -21.67 0.17
CA GLU A 13 -5.87 -22.95 0.75
C GLU A 13 -6.00 -22.90 2.28
N ASN A 14 -6.30 -24.03 2.91
CA ASN A 14 -6.46 -24.09 4.37
C ASN A 14 -5.18 -23.68 5.10
N TRP A 15 -4.00 -24.06 4.58
CA TRP A 15 -2.73 -23.66 5.19
C TRP A 15 -2.50 -22.14 5.11
N GLU A 16 -3.02 -21.46 4.09
CA GLU A 16 -2.97 -20.01 4.02
C GLU A 16 -3.86 -19.39 5.08
N LYS A 17 -5.11 -19.87 5.20
CA LYS A 17 -6.05 -19.40 6.23
C LYS A 17 -5.44 -19.55 7.62
N THR A 18 -4.93 -20.74 7.97
CA THR A 18 -4.30 -20.99 9.28
C THR A 18 -3.08 -20.12 9.52
N THR A 19 -2.25 -19.89 8.49
CA THR A 19 -1.08 -19.03 8.63
C THR A 19 -1.48 -17.56 8.82
N LEU A 20 -2.44 -17.06 8.04
CA LEU A 20 -2.93 -15.68 8.16
C LEU A 20 -3.57 -15.41 9.51
N GLN A 21 -4.33 -16.38 10.05
CA GLN A 21 -4.87 -16.30 11.41
C GLN A 21 -3.76 -16.13 12.45
N GLN A 22 -2.75 -17.01 12.42
CA GLN A 22 -1.58 -16.91 13.32
C GLN A 22 -0.83 -15.59 13.16
N VAL A 23 -0.66 -15.10 11.93
CA VAL A 23 -0.01 -13.81 11.68
C VAL A 23 -0.82 -12.66 12.28
N PHE A 24 -2.14 -12.63 12.10
CA PHE A 24 -2.99 -11.58 12.69
C PHE A 24 -3.00 -11.65 14.22
N ASP A 25 -3.06 -12.85 14.81
CA ASP A 25 -2.93 -13.04 16.26
C ASP A 25 -1.60 -12.48 16.78
N LEU A 26 -0.49 -12.79 16.10
CA LEU A 26 0.85 -12.31 16.48
C LEU A 26 1.01 -10.79 16.33
N LEU A 27 0.37 -10.19 15.33
CA LEU A 27 0.39 -8.73 15.13
C LEU A 27 -0.42 -7.98 16.21
N GLY A 28 -1.29 -8.67 16.94
CA GLY A 28 -1.99 -8.18 18.13
C GLY A 28 -3.41 -7.66 17.87
N ASP A 29 -4.06 -7.19 18.93
CA ASP A 29 -5.51 -6.91 18.98
C ASP A 29 -6.03 -5.99 17.87
N GLY A 30 -5.19 -5.08 17.36
CA GLY A 30 -5.54 -4.20 16.24
C GLY A 30 -5.78 -4.92 14.90
N TYR A 31 -5.50 -6.22 14.83
CA TYR A 31 -5.73 -7.05 13.65
C TYR A 31 -6.79 -8.15 13.87
N ALA A 32 -7.37 -8.25 15.07
CA ALA A 32 -8.29 -9.31 15.43
C ALA A 32 -9.53 -9.36 14.51
N HIS A 33 -10.04 -8.20 14.07
CA HIS A 33 -11.18 -8.13 13.16
C HIS A 33 -10.90 -8.68 11.76
N TYR A 34 -9.63 -8.72 11.32
CA TYR A 34 -9.27 -9.32 10.02
C TYR A 34 -9.34 -10.85 10.05
N ILE A 35 -9.27 -11.48 11.23
CA ILE A 35 -9.43 -12.94 11.38
C ILE A 35 -10.82 -13.38 10.95
N GLU A 36 -11.85 -12.63 11.34
CA GLU A 36 -13.23 -12.86 10.93
C GLU A 36 -13.39 -12.79 9.41
N GLN A 37 -12.74 -11.80 8.78
CA GLN A 37 -12.81 -11.61 7.33
C GLN A 37 -12.28 -12.81 6.53
N LEU A 38 -11.35 -13.60 7.09
CA LEU A 38 -10.81 -14.80 6.43
C LEU A 38 -11.88 -15.87 6.16
N GLY A 39 -12.96 -15.86 6.95
CA GLY A 39 -14.12 -16.73 6.76
C GLY A 39 -14.89 -16.46 5.47
N PHE A 40 -14.80 -15.24 4.95
CA PHE A 40 -15.52 -14.79 3.75
C PHE A 40 -14.71 -14.93 2.45
N ILE A 41 -13.47 -15.42 2.53
CA ILE A 41 -12.61 -15.62 1.36
C ILE A 41 -12.82 -17.02 0.80
N ASP A 42 -13.55 -17.09 -0.31
CA ASP A 42 -13.74 -18.33 -1.08
C ASP A 42 -12.73 -18.48 -2.22
N GLU A 43 -12.37 -17.38 -2.87
CA GLU A 43 -11.49 -17.35 -4.03
C GLU A 43 -10.43 -16.26 -3.90
N VAL A 44 -9.25 -16.54 -4.43
CA VAL A 44 -8.18 -15.57 -4.61
C VAL A 44 -7.80 -15.47 -6.09
N GLY A 45 -7.47 -14.26 -6.54
CA GLY A 45 -6.76 -14.06 -7.80
C GLY A 45 -5.24 -14.10 -7.60
N ILE A 46 -4.51 -14.34 -8.69
CA ILE A 46 -3.05 -14.40 -8.71
C ILE A 46 -2.53 -13.42 -9.75
N ASN A 47 -1.60 -12.54 -9.36
CA ASN A 47 -0.92 -11.57 -10.23
C ASN A 47 -1.91 -10.72 -11.07
N ARG A 48 -2.89 -10.12 -10.39
CA ARG A 48 -3.93 -9.26 -11.00
C ARG A 48 -3.61 -7.77 -10.90
N SER A 49 -2.38 -7.44 -10.51
CA SER A 49 -1.85 -6.09 -10.30
C SER A 49 -0.42 -6.01 -10.84
N ASP A 50 0.15 -4.81 -10.79
CA ASP A 50 1.58 -4.54 -10.94
C ASP A 50 2.43 -5.07 -9.75
N ILE A 51 1.81 -5.31 -8.59
CA ILE A 51 2.46 -5.96 -7.44
C ILE A 51 2.85 -7.42 -7.77
N PRO A 52 4.15 -7.78 -7.74
CA PRO A 52 4.61 -9.13 -8.05
C PRO A 52 4.12 -10.18 -7.04
N ASN A 53 3.74 -11.36 -7.54
CA ASN A 53 3.30 -12.51 -6.72
C ASN A 53 2.14 -12.21 -5.78
N LEU A 54 1.29 -11.22 -6.11
CA LEU A 54 0.11 -10.89 -5.32
C LEU A 54 -0.91 -12.01 -5.41
N ILE A 55 -1.42 -12.41 -4.24
CA ILE A 55 -2.59 -13.24 -4.04
C ILE A 55 -3.68 -12.34 -3.49
N ASN A 56 -4.64 -11.97 -4.33
CA ASN A 56 -5.67 -11.00 -3.99
C ASN A 56 -6.97 -11.72 -3.60
N CYS A 57 -7.51 -11.41 -2.44
CA CYS A 57 -8.77 -11.93 -1.94
C CYS A 57 -9.94 -11.40 -2.77
N LYS A 58 -10.94 -12.26 -2.99
CA LYS A 58 -12.22 -11.86 -3.57
C LYS A 58 -13.30 -12.01 -2.52
N TYR A 59 -14.09 -10.95 -2.38
CA TYR A 59 -15.22 -10.90 -1.48
C TYR A 59 -16.52 -10.71 -2.26
N SER A 60 -17.63 -11.09 -1.63
CA SER A 60 -18.98 -10.86 -2.16
C SER A 60 -19.45 -9.44 -1.85
N VAL A 61 -20.43 -8.92 -2.60
CA VAL A 61 -20.99 -7.58 -2.33
C VAL A 61 -21.53 -7.44 -0.89
N PRO A 62 -22.21 -8.45 -0.28
CA PRO A 62 -22.61 -8.37 1.12
C PRO A 62 -21.45 -8.16 2.10
N PHE A 63 -20.28 -8.75 1.85
CA PHE A 63 -19.11 -8.57 2.70
C PHE A 63 -18.66 -7.10 2.73
N TYR A 64 -18.55 -6.46 1.56
CA TYR A 64 -18.15 -5.05 1.50
C TYR A 64 -19.11 -4.16 2.29
N LYS A 65 -20.43 -4.38 2.16
CA LYS A 65 -21.43 -3.64 2.94
C LYS A 65 -21.29 -3.77 4.46
N GLU A 66 -20.65 -4.83 4.94
CA GLU A 66 -20.49 -5.12 6.37
C GLU A 66 -19.14 -4.63 6.92
N PHE A 67 -18.05 -4.78 6.16
CA PHE A 67 -16.69 -4.56 6.66
C PHE A 67 -15.98 -3.32 6.09
N GLU A 68 -16.42 -2.82 4.94
CA GLU A 68 -15.79 -1.69 4.25
C GLU A 68 -15.99 -0.39 5.03
N ASN A 69 -14.91 0.37 5.17
CA ASN A 69 -14.92 1.70 5.74
C ASN A 69 -13.87 2.57 5.04
N GLU A 70 -14.33 3.35 4.06
CA GLU A 70 -13.51 4.26 3.25
C GLU A 70 -12.81 5.37 4.06
N LEU A 71 -13.18 5.56 5.33
CA LEU A 71 -12.49 6.51 6.22
C LEU A 71 -11.20 5.92 6.83
N ILE A 72 -10.97 4.62 6.69
CA ILE A 72 -9.78 3.95 7.19
C ILE A 72 -8.72 3.94 6.10
N GLU A 73 -7.64 4.69 6.33
CA GLU A 73 -6.51 4.79 5.40
C GLU A 73 -5.94 3.43 5.02
N ASP A 74 -5.68 3.24 3.73
CA ASP A 74 -5.05 2.05 3.17
C ASP A 74 -3.62 1.87 3.70
N PHE A 75 -3.25 0.63 3.95
CA PHE A 75 -1.93 0.33 4.47
C PHE A 75 -1.45 -1.06 4.08
N LYS A 76 -0.18 -1.30 4.34
CA LYS A 76 0.43 -2.61 4.24
C LYS A 76 1.22 -2.93 5.49
N VAL A 77 1.35 -4.21 5.78
CA VAL A 77 2.28 -4.71 6.80
C VAL A 77 3.41 -5.41 6.07
N GLU A 78 4.62 -4.89 6.23
CA GLU A 78 5.84 -5.42 5.61
C GLU A 78 6.86 -5.85 6.67
N GLY A 79 7.86 -6.64 6.27
CA GLY A 79 8.87 -7.17 7.19
C GLY A 79 8.46 -8.47 7.89
N LEU A 80 7.42 -9.16 7.37
CA LEU A 80 7.01 -10.49 7.83
C LEU A 80 7.86 -11.56 7.14
N ILE A 81 8.38 -12.50 7.92
CA ILE A 81 9.14 -13.64 7.42
C ILE A 81 8.45 -14.93 7.85
N ILE A 82 8.15 -15.81 6.90
CA ILE A 82 7.49 -17.08 7.16
C ILE A 82 8.29 -18.21 6.52
N GLY A 83 8.60 -19.26 7.27
CA GLY A 83 9.33 -20.41 6.74
C GLY A 83 8.54 -21.18 5.67
N ASP A 84 9.21 -21.66 4.63
CA ASP A 84 8.65 -22.63 3.68
C ASP A 84 8.58 -24.01 4.36
N LEU A 85 7.43 -24.67 4.27
CA LEU A 85 7.16 -25.97 4.90
C LEU A 85 8.01 -27.08 4.28
N TYR A 86 8.30 -27.00 2.98
CA TYR A 86 8.96 -28.08 2.24
C TYR A 86 10.45 -27.80 1.96
N LYS A 87 10.86 -26.53 2.02
CA LYS A 87 12.23 -26.12 1.71
C LYS A 87 12.79 -25.34 2.88
N MET A 88 14.08 -25.53 3.17
CA MET A 88 14.78 -24.76 4.20
C MET A 88 15.10 -23.34 3.72
N ARG A 89 14.05 -22.56 3.49
CA ARG A 89 14.14 -21.16 3.07
C ARG A 89 13.01 -20.36 3.68
N ASP A 90 13.21 -19.07 3.73
CA ASP A 90 12.24 -18.12 4.23
C ASP A 90 11.50 -17.45 3.08
N VAL A 91 10.25 -17.09 3.36
CA VAL A 91 9.36 -16.36 2.46
C VAL A 91 9.10 -15.00 3.07
N GLU A 92 9.48 -13.94 2.34
CA GLU A 92 9.12 -12.57 2.73
C GLU A 92 7.67 -12.33 2.33
N VAL A 93 6.88 -11.81 3.26
CA VAL A 93 5.44 -11.60 3.09
C VAL A 93 5.10 -10.13 3.33
N VAL A 94 4.22 -9.61 2.49
CA VAL A 94 3.59 -8.30 2.68
C VAL A 94 2.08 -8.49 2.65
N LEU A 95 1.39 -7.98 3.67
CA LEU A 95 -0.07 -7.98 3.75
C LEU A 95 -0.61 -6.62 3.33
N TYR A 96 -1.74 -6.60 2.62
CA TYR A 96 -2.33 -5.39 2.06
C TYR A 96 -3.75 -5.19 2.58
N PHE A 97 -4.06 -3.94 2.93
CA PHE A 97 -5.34 -3.52 3.50
C PHE A 97 -5.82 -2.23 2.85
N SER A 98 -7.11 -2.14 2.53
CA SER A 98 -7.79 -0.97 1.96
C SER A 98 -9.17 -0.87 2.56
N ASP A 99 -9.61 0.34 2.89
CA ASP A 99 -10.98 0.59 3.38
C ASP A 99 -11.41 -0.38 4.51
N ASN A 100 -10.51 -0.64 5.47
CA ASN A 100 -10.71 -1.60 6.57
C ASN A 100 -10.86 -3.08 6.16
N ILE A 101 -10.48 -3.46 4.95
CA ILE A 101 -10.54 -4.82 4.41
C ILE A 101 -9.14 -5.38 4.19
N PHE A 102 -8.93 -6.65 4.53
CA PHE A 102 -7.74 -7.39 4.11
C PHE A 102 -7.84 -7.77 2.62
N ILE A 103 -7.06 -7.14 1.76
CA ILE A 103 -7.15 -7.32 0.30
C ILE A 103 -6.37 -8.55 -0.16
N GLY A 104 -5.38 -8.98 0.61
CA GLY A 104 -4.53 -10.12 0.27
C GLY A 104 -3.07 -9.91 0.63
N TYR A 105 -2.20 -10.73 0.04
CA TYR A 105 -0.79 -10.74 0.38
C TYR A 105 0.10 -11.01 -0.83
N SER A 106 1.33 -10.51 -0.81
CA SER A 106 2.36 -10.82 -1.81
C SER A 106 3.56 -11.50 -1.17
N THR A 107 4.37 -12.16 -1.99
CA THR A 107 5.61 -12.78 -1.52
C THR A 107 6.78 -12.55 -2.46
N ASN A 108 8.01 -12.68 -1.94
CA ASN A 108 9.22 -12.65 -2.77
C ASN A 108 9.37 -13.91 -3.65
N LEU A 109 8.58 -14.97 -3.42
CA LEU A 109 8.64 -16.22 -4.17
C LEU A 109 7.46 -16.35 -5.14
N GLN A 110 7.67 -17.11 -6.22
CA GLN A 110 6.60 -17.42 -7.16
C GLN A 110 5.46 -18.17 -6.45
N VAL A 111 4.23 -17.68 -6.63
CA VAL A 111 3.01 -18.33 -6.11
C VAL A 111 2.96 -19.79 -6.59
N GLY A 112 2.70 -20.71 -5.65
CA GLY A 112 2.67 -22.16 -5.89
C GLY A 112 4.03 -22.86 -5.77
N SER A 113 5.12 -22.12 -5.51
CA SER A 113 6.45 -22.72 -5.33
C SER A 113 6.80 -23.06 -3.87
N PHE A 114 5.94 -22.66 -2.92
CA PHE A 114 6.11 -22.77 -1.48
C PHE A 114 4.76 -23.08 -0.81
N GLN A 115 4.82 -23.51 0.45
CA GLN A 115 3.69 -23.54 1.37
C GLN A 115 4.19 -22.99 2.71
N PHE A 116 3.40 -22.16 3.39
CA PHE A 116 3.83 -21.60 4.67
C PHE A 116 3.89 -22.66 5.76
N ASN A 117 4.91 -22.56 6.62
CA ASN A 117 4.97 -23.23 7.91
C ASN A 117 4.44 -22.26 8.98
N CYS A 118 3.20 -22.45 9.41
CA CYS A 118 2.55 -21.59 10.40
C CYS A 118 3.19 -21.60 11.81
N GLN A 119 4.15 -22.51 12.07
CA GLN A 119 4.92 -22.53 13.31
C GLN A 119 6.24 -21.74 13.21
N LYS A 120 6.59 -21.25 12.02
CA LYS A 120 7.82 -20.49 11.75
C LYS A 120 7.47 -19.13 11.18
N ILE A 121 6.88 -18.29 12.01
CA ILE A 121 6.51 -16.91 11.69
C ILE A 121 7.40 -15.98 12.52
N ASP A 122 8.11 -15.08 11.86
CA ASP A 122 8.87 -14.00 12.48
C ASP A 122 8.26 -12.65 12.09
N ILE A 123 7.79 -11.93 13.11
CA ILE A 123 7.21 -10.59 13.00
C ILE A 123 8.10 -9.51 13.63
N SER A 124 9.33 -9.83 14.05
CA SER A 124 10.22 -8.90 14.75
C SER A 124 10.55 -7.63 13.98
N LYS A 125 10.45 -7.69 12.64
CA LYS A 125 10.65 -6.56 11.72
C LYS A 125 9.35 -6.04 11.11
N ALA A 126 8.20 -6.56 11.56
CA ALA A 126 6.90 -6.18 11.04
C ALA A 126 6.66 -4.69 11.32
N ARG A 127 6.22 -3.97 10.30
CA ARG A 127 5.82 -2.57 10.41
C ARG A 127 4.63 -2.28 9.52
N LYS A 128 3.73 -1.44 10.03
CA LYS A 128 2.63 -0.84 9.26
C LYS A 128 3.19 0.34 8.46
N LYS A 129 2.87 0.39 7.16
CA LYS A 129 3.17 1.51 6.25
C LYS A 129 1.91 1.85 5.49
N PHE A 130 1.45 3.11 5.55
CA PHE A 130 0.28 3.52 4.80
C PHE A 130 0.60 3.57 3.30
N TRP A 131 -0.41 3.36 2.45
CA TRP A 131 -0.21 3.56 1.01
C TRP A 131 0.02 5.05 0.77
N GLY A 132 0.95 5.39 -0.13
CA GLY A 132 1.36 6.79 -0.30
C GLY A 132 2.21 7.37 0.85
N ASP A 133 2.62 6.59 1.87
CA ASP A 133 3.46 7.10 2.98
C ASP A 133 4.83 7.63 2.52
N GLU A 134 5.30 7.28 1.33
CA GLU A 134 6.49 7.93 0.77
C GLU A 134 6.21 9.40 0.47
N GLY A 135 5.06 9.75 -0.08
CA GLY A 135 4.60 11.14 -0.18
C GLY A 135 4.35 11.74 1.20
N SER A 136 3.49 11.11 2.02
CA SER A 136 3.07 11.64 3.33
C SER A 136 4.23 11.89 4.32
N SER A 137 5.19 10.95 4.40
CA SER A 137 6.33 11.05 5.32
C SER A 137 7.34 12.10 4.85
N ILE A 138 7.54 12.22 3.55
CA ILE A 138 8.40 13.25 2.96
C ILE A 138 7.74 14.62 3.13
N VAL A 139 6.44 14.74 2.93
CA VAL A 139 5.69 16.00 3.13
C VAL A 139 5.78 16.46 4.59
N LYS A 140 5.59 15.54 5.55
CA LYS A 140 5.77 15.81 7.00
C LYS A 140 7.18 16.26 7.38
N ARG A 141 8.21 15.93 6.57
CA ARG A 141 9.59 16.37 6.79
C ARG A 141 9.82 17.83 6.38
N PHE A 142 9.09 18.34 5.38
CA PHE A 142 9.35 19.65 4.78
C PHE A 142 8.28 20.72 5.10
N LEU A 143 7.09 20.29 5.52
CA LEU A 143 6.01 21.19 5.93
C LEU A 143 5.93 21.34 7.45
N THR A 144 5.53 22.53 7.88
CA THR A 144 5.22 22.82 9.28
C THR A 144 3.87 22.21 9.65
N LYS A 145 3.60 22.07 10.96
CA LYS A 145 2.29 21.62 11.47
C LYS A 145 1.12 22.50 11.00
N LYS A 146 1.36 23.78 10.70
CA LYS A 146 0.31 24.69 10.21
C LYS A 146 0.00 24.39 8.74
N GLU A 147 1.03 24.24 7.92
CA GLU A 147 0.88 23.94 6.49
C GLU A 147 0.29 22.55 6.25
N LEU A 148 0.66 21.57 7.08
CA LEU A 148 0.07 20.23 7.03
C LEU A 148 -1.45 20.22 7.28
N LYS A 149 -1.99 21.22 7.99
CA LYS A 149 -3.45 21.36 8.20
C LYS A 149 -4.17 21.98 7.00
N SER A 150 -3.41 22.56 6.06
CA SER A 150 -3.93 23.26 4.89
C SER A 150 -3.86 22.42 3.61
N ILE A 151 -3.44 21.16 3.72
CA ILE A 151 -3.38 20.21 2.61
C ILE A 151 -4.20 18.97 2.94
N ASN A 152 -4.71 18.34 1.89
CA ASN A 152 -5.29 17.01 1.97
C ASN A 152 -4.21 15.99 1.56
N ILE A 153 -3.92 15.04 2.45
CA ILE A 153 -2.88 14.02 2.20
C ILE A 153 -3.27 13.12 1.02
N GLY A 154 -4.56 12.89 0.79
CA GLY A 154 -5.06 12.10 -0.34
C GLY A 154 -4.77 12.72 -1.70
N ASP A 155 -4.54 14.04 -1.75
CA ASP A 155 -4.25 14.78 -2.99
C ASP A 155 -2.75 14.76 -3.35
N ILE A 156 -1.93 14.11 -2.52
CA ILE A 156 -0.48 14.02 -2.70
C ILE A 156 -0.15 12.82 -3.60
N TYR A 157 0.30 13.12 -4.81
CA TYR A 157 0.84 12.13 -5.74
C TYR A 157 2.20 12.57 -6.31
N ILE A 158 2.90 11.65 -6.96
CA ILE A 158 4.25 11.88 -7.47
C ILE A 158 4.20 11.91 -9.00
N SER A 159 4.73 12.99 -9.59
CA SER A 159 5.00 13.06 -11.02
C SER A 159 6.49 12.91 -11.29
N ASN A 160 6.86 12.03 -12.22
CA ASN A 160 8.22 11.94 -12.73
C ASN A 160 8.36 12.80 -14.00
N ILE A 161 9.13 13.88 -13.91
CA ILE A 161 9.36 14.81 -15.01
C ILE A 161 10.86 14.90 -15.25
N ASN A 162 11.31 14.55 -16.47
CA ASN A 162 12.73 14.50 -16.85
C ASN A 162 13.60 13.67 -15.89
N GLY A 163 13.07 12.56 -15.37
CA GLY A 163 13.77 11.68 -14.45
C GLY A 163 13.87 12.21 -13.01
N LYS A 164 13.13 13.27 -12.68
CA LYS A 164 13.03 13.84 -11.34
C LYS A 164 11.62 13.71 -10.80
N ASP A 165 11.51 13.28 -9.55
CA ASP A 165 10.24 13.16 -8.84
C ASP A 165 9.82 14.50 -8.23
N TYR A 166 8.57 14.87 -8.49
CA TYR A 166 7.88 16.02 -7.91
C TYR A 166 6.65 15.54 -7.15
N TYR A 167 6.59 15.87 -5.86
CA TYR A 167 5.48 15.56 -4.97
C TYR A 167 4.47 16.70 -5.04
N HIS A 168 3.25 16.39 -5.46
CA HIS A 168 2.15 17.34 -5.51
C HIS A 168 1.65 17.59 -4.08
N LEU A 169 1.45 18.87 -3.73
CA LEU A 169 0.94 19.26 -2.42
C LEU A 169 -0.48 19.79 -2.49
N LYS A 170 -0.78 20.57 -3.53
CA LYS A 170 -2.06 21.24 -3.71
C LYS A 170 -2.20 21.65 -5.18
N GLU A 171 -3.36 21.35 -5.75
CA GLU A 171 -3.77 21.88 -7.04
C GLU A 171 -4.10 23.38 -6.92
N LEU A 172 -3.68 24.15 -7.92
CA LEU A 172 -3.93 25.58 -8.06
C LEU A 172 -4.91 25.82 -9.21
N GLU A 173 -5.17 27.07 -9.56
CA GLU A 173 -6.02 27.41 -10.70
C GLU A 173 -5.40 26.91 -12.02
N ASP A 174 -6.25 26.65 -13.02
CA ASP A 174 -5.86 26.27 -14.39
C ASP A 174 -5.03 24.98 -14.53
N GLY A 175 -5.10 24.08 -13.55
CA GLY A 175 -4.36 22.81 -13.56
C GLY A 175 -2.89 22.96 -13.17
N ASP A 176 -2.49 24.16 -12.71
CA ASP A 176 -1.21 24.36 -12.07
C ASP A 176 -1.17 23.65 -10.71
N PHE A 177 0.01 23.37 -10.18
CA PHE A 177 0.11 22.84 -8.84
C PHE A 177 1.34 23.31 -8.09
N LEU A 178 1.17 23.39 -6.77
CA LEU A 178 2.27 23.51 -5.82
C LEU A 178 2.82 22.12 -5.55
N GLY A 179 4.14 21.97 -5.68
CA GLY A 179 4.84 20.75 -5.34
C GLY A 179 6.21 20.99 -4.75
N PHE A 180 6.92 19.92 -4.44
CA PHE A 180 8.30 19.98 -3.98
C PHE A 180 9.09 18.74 -4.44
N ASP A 181 10.43 18.79 -4.39
CA ASP A 181 11.29 17.66 -4.76
C ASP A 181 11.78 16.85 -3.55
N GLN A 182 12.46 15.73 -3.78
CA GLN A 182 13.02 14.87 -2.73
C GLN A 182 13.99 15.60 -1.76
N VAL A 183 14.49 16.78 -2.13
CA VAL A 183 15.45 17.58 -1.34
C VAL A 183 14.73 18.72 -0.59
N GLY A 184 13.43 18.92 -0.80
CA GLY A 184 12.62 19.94 -0.13
C GLY A 184 12.62 21.31 -0.80
N ASN A 185 13.00 21.40 -2.07
CA ASN A 185 12.79 22.62 -2.87
C ASN A 185 11.34 22.67 -3.33
N PHE A 186 10.69 23.83 -3.21
CA PHE A 186 9.30 24.04 -3.61
C PHE A 186 9.20 24.63 -5.01
N PHE A 187 8.17 24.24 -5.74
CA PHE A 187 7.93 24.64 -7.12
C PHE A 187 6.45 24.89 -7.38
N ILE A 188 6.18 25.77 -8.34
CA ILE A 188 4.91 25.85 -9.05
C ILE A 188 5.14 25.19 -10.40
N LEU A 189 4.31 24.22 -10.74
CA LEU A 189 4.32 23.55 -12.02
C LEU A 189 3.09 24.03 -12.78
N THR A 190 3.32 24.76 -13.87
CA THR A 190 2.25 25.33 -14.68
C THR A 190 1.84 24.36 -15.78
N HIS A 191 0.55 24.31 -16.11
CA HIS A 191 0.06 23.40 -17.15
C HIS A 191 0.26 23.98 -18.57
N ASP A 192 -0.09 25.26 -18.79
CA ASP A 192 0.03 25.92 -20.10
C ASP A 192 0.43 27.41 -20.01
N PRO A 193 1.63 27.82 -20.45
CA PRO A 193 2.70 26.94 -20.94
C PRO A 193 3.29 26.11 -19.81
N PHE A 194 3.77 24.90 -20.12
CA PHE A 194 4.41 24.04 -19.13
C PHE A 194 5.73 24.64 -18.63
N GLU A 195 5.79 25.01 -17.35
CA GLU A 195 6.96 25.56 -16.69
C GLU A 195 7.11 24.98 -15.27
N ILE A 196 8.35 24.78 -14.82
CA ILE A 196 8.67 24.40 -13.44
C ILE A 196 9.40 25.56 -12.77
N ARG A 197 8.68 26.37 -12.01
CA ARG A 197 9.23 27.57 -11.36
C ARG A 197 9.51 27.31 -9.89
N LYS A 198 10.78 27.36 -9.49
CA LYS A 198 11.17 27.29 -8.08
C LYS A 198 10.61 28.50 -7.32
N ILE A 199 10.08 28.27 -6.12
CA ILE A 199 9.61 29.34 -5.24
C ILE A 199 10.37 29.38 -3.92
N ASP A 200 10.36 30.53 -3.28
CA ASP A 200 10.93 30.71 -1.96
C ASP A 200 10.08 29.99 -0.90
N ARG A 201 10.77 29.40 0.08
CA ARG A 201 10.12 28.68 1.18
C ARG A 201 9.10 29.53 1.95
N LYS A 202 9.34 30.84 2.04
CA LYS A 202 8.44 31.79 2.73
C LYS A 202 7.11 31.97 2.00
N SER A 203 7.10 31.84 0.68
CA SER A 203 5.91 32.00 -0.16
C SER A 203 5.01 30.76 -0.17
N VAL A 204 5.48 29.60 0.29
CA VAL A 204 4.71 28.35 0.32
C VAL A 204 3.39 28.52 1.07
N ALA A 205 3.39 29.26 2.18
CA ALA A 205 2.19 29.52 2.97
C ALA A 205 1.12 30.30 2.19
N ASP A 206 1.52 31.16 1.25
CA ASP A 206 0.61 31.99 0.46
C ASP A 206 -0.17 31.15 -0.58
N PHE A 207 0.37 29.99 -0.97
CA PHE A 207 -0.31 29.05 -1.88
C PHE A 207 -1.15 28.02 -1.11
N LEU A 208 -0.82 27.76 0.15
CA LEU A 208 -1.52 26.76 0.97
C LEU A 208 -2.74 27.33 1.70
N LEU A 209 -2.67 28.59 2.16
CA LEU A 209 -3.73 29.30 2.89
C LEU A 209 -4.71 30.00 1.95
#